data_AF-A0A965IDQ4-F1
#
_entry.id   AF-A0A965IDQ4-F1
#
_cell.length_a   1.000
_cell.length_b   1.000
_cell.length_c   1.000
_cell.angle_alpha   90.00
_cell.angle_beta   90.00
_cell.angle_gamma   90.00
#
_symmetry.space_group_name_H-M   'P 1'
#
loop_
_entity.id
_entity.type
_entity.pdbx_description
1 polymer ?
#
loop_
_entity_poly.entity_id
_entity_poly.type
_entity_poly.pdbx_seq_one_letter_code
_entity_poly.pdbx_strand_id
1 'polypeptide(L)'
;MCDQLSQFVVDKYVHLKEFLAKESCAELTAELKRLVSEKRTVQDSQCPKSEAVHGAMAFDKLLVDLLPHFERASGKRLYPTYSYARLYAPGEDLTIHTDRPSCEISATLTLGFEGDVWPIYMGDEGKANPSKIDMVVGDAVLYRGMDKHHWREVYTEGKWQAQVFLHYVDADGPHAEWKFDKRPSLNLPSPEMRHWIYNDILTPEACDSLVKLYTQDRLEKEPPHIGNGQIDTSIRNVTRVMLPTYKDIGGRLAAAGLWANKQMWNFDVTHANQAEFLAYPAGGRYQAHVDTFLQHGDECRKLTVLAFLNDNFKGGKFFLQDGQNRYYPPQSKGTVLVFPSFIMHGVEDVEDGERFSVVCWMVGKFFR
;
A
#
# COMPACT_ATOMS: atom_id res chain seq x y z
N MET A 1 -6.64 27.35 6.88
CA MET A 1 -5.81 26.12 6.85
C MET A 1 -4.54 26.50 6.12
N CYS A 2 -3.41 26.54 6.82
CA CYS A 2 -2.11 26.73 6.17
C CYS A 2 -1.87 25.51 5.28
N ASP A 3 -1.52 25.74 4.02
CA ASP A 3 -1.22 24.69 3.07
C ASP A 3 0.00 23.89 3.57
N GLN A 4 -0.13 22.57 3.69
CA GLN A 4 0.92 21.67 4.24
C GLN A 4 2.24 21.84 3.50
N LEU A 5 2.15 22.03 2.17
CA LEU A 5 3.30 22.30 1.32
C LEU A 5 3.99 23.61 1.72
N SER A 6 3.21 24.67 1.91
CA SER A 6 3.73 25.98 2.35
C SER A 6 4.46 25.86 3.69
N GLN A 7 3.92 25.08 4.64
CA GLN A 7 4.61 24.84 5.92
C GLN A 7 5.92 24.07 5.74
N PHE A 8 5.90 22.95 5.01
CA PHE A 8 7.09 22.14 4.78
C PHE A 8 8.21 22.91 4.06
N VAL A 9 7.86 23.82 3.15
CA VAL A 9 8.81 24.68 2.45
C VAL A 9 9.48 25.69 3.39
N VAL A 10 8.72 26.29 4.31
CA VAL A 10 9.21 27.33 5.22
C VAL A 10 9.91 26.75 6.45
N ASP A 11 9.24 25.86 7.17
CA ASP A 11 9.69 25.32 8.45
C ASP A 11 10.65 24.14 8.29
N LYS A 12 10.71 23.55 7.07
CA LYS A 12 11.42 22.31 6.75
C LYS A 12 10.84 21.05 7.42
N TYR A 13 9.67 21.16 8.02
CA TYR A 13 8.88 20.05 8.54
C TYR A 13 7.38 20.38 8.53
N VAL A 14 6.54 19.35 8.63
CA VAL A 14 5.08 19.47 8.77
C VAL A 14 4.54 18.36 9.65
N HIS A 15 3.65 18.70 10.59
CA HIS A 15 2.93 17.75 11.44
C HIS A 15 1.62 17.35 10.77
N LEU A 16 1.51 16.07 10.43
CA LEU A 16 0.36 15.43 9.81
C LEU A 16 -0.42 14.67 10.90
N LYS A 17 -1.47 15.30 11.42
CA LYS A 17 -2.31 14.73 12.47
C LYS A 17 -3.23 13.65 11.92
N GLU A 18 -3.43 12.58 12.69
CA GLU A 18 -4.30 11.45 12.34
C GLU A 18 -4.04 10.92 10.92
N PHE A 19 -2.76 10.89 10.53
CA PHE A 19 -2.30 10.60 9.19
C PHE A 19 -2.47 9.12 8.81
N LEU A 20 -2.28 8.21 9.77
CA LEU A 20 -2.53 6.78 9.62
C LEU A 20 -3.60 6.32 10.60
N ALA A 21 -4.52 5.48 10.13
CA ALA A 21 -5.58 4.92 10.97
C ALA A 21 -5.00 4.18 12.18
N LYS A 22 -5.63 4.34 13.35
CA LYS A 22 -5.14 3.81 14.63
C LYS A 22 -5.00 2.30 14.63
N GLU A 23 -5.78 1.63 13.80
CA GLU A 23 -5.83 0.18 13.75
C GLU A 23 -4.77 -0.38 12.81
N SER A 24 -4.49 0.29 11.69
CA SER A 24 -3.25 0.05 10.93
C SER A 24 -2.02 0.22 11.82
N CYS A 25 -2.04 1.24 12.70
CA CYS A 25 -0.98 1.46 13.67
C CYS A 25 -0.86 0.31 14.69
N ALA A 26 -1.99 -0.24 15.15
CA ALA A 26 -2.02 -1.39 16.06
C ALA A 26 -1.46 -2.67 15.42
N GLU A 27 -1.78 -2.95 14.16
CA GLU A 27 -1.28 -4.11 13.40
C GLU A 27 0.22 -4.01 13.15
N LEU A 28 0.68 -2.86 12.67
CA LEU A 28 2.11 -2.58 12.49
C LEU A 28 2.87 -2.65 13.82
N THR A 29 2.24 -2.24 14.94
CA THR A 29 2.79 -2.43 16.28
C THR A 29 2.88 -3.90 16.67
N ALA A 30 1.85 -4.70 16.35
CA ALA A 30 1.84 -6.14 16.62
C ALA A 30 2.92 -6.86 15.80
N GLU A 31 3.07 -6.52 14.51
CA GLU A 31 4.12 -7.06 13.64
C GLU A 31 5.52 -6.66 14.14
N LEU A 32 5.72 -5.41 14.54
CA LEU A 32 6.99 -4.99 15.15
C LEU A 32 7.30 -5.82 16.41
N LYS A 33 6.33 -5.96 17.32
CA LYS A 33 6.49 -6.77 18.54
C LYS A 33 6.78 -8.24 18.22
N ARG A 34 6.14 -8.80 17.18
CA ARG A 34 6.39 -10.17 16.70
C ARG A 34 7.84 -10.31 16.21
N LEU A 35 8.31 -9.42 15.34
CA LEU A 35 9.68 -9.43 14.83
C LEU A 35 10.72 -9.28 15.96
N VAL A 36 10.45 -8.42 16.94
CA VAL A 36 11.27 -8.28 18.15
C VAL A 36 11.30 -9.58 18.95
N SER A 37 10.14 -10.21 19.18
CA SER A 37 10.07 -11.50 19.90
C SER A 37 10.81 -12.64 19.20
N GLU A 38 10.86 -12.61 17.87
CA GLU A 38 11.60 -13.54 17.02
C GLU A 38 13.10 -13.21 16.90
N LYS A 39 13.56 -12.13 17.54
CA LYS A 39 14.94 -11.62 17.45
C LYS A 39 15.37 -11.31 16.01
N ARG A 40 14.42 -10.88 15.18
CA ARG A 40 14.67 -10.43 13.80
C ARG A 40 14.96 -8.93 13.78
N THR A 41 15.87 -8.51 14.66
CA THR A 41 16.16 -7.09 14.95
C THR A 41 17.61 -6.75 14.61
N VAL A 42 17.87 -5.45 14.54
CA VAL A 42 19.20 -4.87 14.42
C VAL A 42 19.43 -3.97 15.64
N GLN A 43 20.67 -3.89 16.09
CA GLN A 43 21.07 -3.01 17.19
C GLN A 43 21.42 -1.63 16.65
N ASP A 44 20.96 -0.59 17.34
CA ASP A 44 21.18 0.80 16.96
C ASP A 44 21.99 1.53 18.02
N SER A 45 23.17 2.02 17.64
CA SER A 45 24.03 2.79 18.55
C SER A 45 23.41 4.11 19.01
N GLN A 46 22.47 4.70 18.25
CA GLN A 46 21.78 5.93 18.65
C GLN A 46 20.73 5.68 19.74
N CYS A 47 20.19 4.46 19.83
CA CYS A 47 19.18 4.07 20.81
C CYS A 47 19.47 2.65 21.33
N PRO A 48 20.52 2.48 22.16
CA PRO A 48 21.06 1.17 22.51
C PRO A 48 20.19 0.36 23.47
N LYS A 49 19.13 0.94 24.04
CA LYS A 49 18.19 0.23 24.94
C LYS A 49 16.99 -0.34 24.17
N SER A 50 16.86 0.00 22.89
CA SER A 50 15.68 -0.26 22.08
C SER A 50 15.99 -1.26 20.96
N GLU A 51 14.97 -1.99 20.57
CA GLU A 51 15.06 -2.95 19.46
C GLU A 51 14.56 -2.31 18.18
N ALA A 52 15.22 -2.61 17.06
CA ALA A 52 14.85 -2.05 15.78
C ALA A 52 14.82 -3.07 14.64
N VAL A 53 14.07 -2.76 13.60
CA VAL A 53 13.88 -3.59 12.42
C VAL A 53 14.16 -2.73 11.20
N HIS A 54 15.03 -3.22 10.30
CA HIS A 54 15.40 -2.52 9.08
C HIS A 54 14.86 -3.27 7.85
N GLY A 55 14.08 -2.59 7.01
CA GLY A 55 13.61 -3.12 5.73
C GLY A 55 12.79 -4.41 5.83
N ALA A 56 11.96 -4.55 6.88
CA ALA A 56 11.00 -5.65 6.90
C ALA A 56 9.85 -5.36 5.92
N MET A 57 9.33 -6.43 5.29
CA MET A 57 8.34 -6.33 4.22
C MET A 57 7.13 -5.45 4.57
N ALA A 58 6.60 -5.55 5.80
CA ALA A 58 5.46 -4.74 6.24
C ALA A 58 5.76 -3.23 6.20
N PHE A 59 6.96 -2.83 6.63
CA PHE A 59 7.36 -1.43 6.66
C PHE A 59 7.88 -0.93 5.30
N ASP A 60 8.54 -1.79 4.52
CA ASP A 60 8.92 -1.47 3.13
C ASP A 60 7.67 -1.31 2.24
N LYS A 61 6.58 -2.04 2.55
CA LYS A 61 5.29 -1.80 1.91
C LYS A 61 4.67 -0.48 2.34
N LEU A 62 4.65 -0.19 3.64
CA LEU A 62 4.17 1.10 4.16
C LEU A 62 4.91 2.30 3.54
N LEU A 63 6.23 2.17 3.36
CA LEU A 63 7.10 3.15 2.68
C LEU A 63 6.61 3.48 1.26
N VAL A 64 6.21 2.46 0.50
CA VAL A 64 5.69 2.63 -0.87
C VAL A 64 4.25 3.13 -0.87
N ASP A 65 3.39 2.60 0.00
CA ASP A 65 1.98 2.96 0.06
C ASP A 65 1.78 4.44 0.44
N LEU A 66 2.62 4.97 1.33
CA LEU A 66 2.54 6.37 1.78
C LEU A 66 3.26 7.37 0.87
N LEU A 67 4.01 6.90 -0.13
CA LEU A 67 4.78 7.74 -1.06
C LEU A 67 3.94 8.88 -1.68
N PRO A 68 2.73 8.63 -2.26
CA PRO A 68 1.97 9.71 -2.92
C PRO A 68 1.53 10.82 -1.95
N HIS A 69 1.34 10.48 -0.67
CA HIS A 69 0.94 11.43 0.36
C HIS A 69 2.11 12.35 0.75
N PHE A 70 3.32 11.78 0.87
CA PHE A 70 4.52 12.55 1.17
C PHE A 70 5.04 13.34 -0.03
N GLU A 71 4.86 12.87 -1.26
CA GLU A 71 5.11 13.66 -2.47
C GLU A 71 4.22 14.91 -2.50
N ARG A 72 2.93 14.76 -2.16
CA ARG A 72 2.00 15.90 -2.06
C ARG A 72 2.39 16.88 -0.95
N ALA A 73 2.72 16.37 0.24
CA ALA A 73 3.07 17.20 1.39
C ALA A 73 4.42 17.93 1.22
N SER A 74 5.37 17.32 0.51
CA SER A 74 6.68 17.91 0.25
C SER A 74 6.76 18.75 -1.04
N GLY A 75 5.83 18.53 -1.97
CA GLY A 75 5.85 19.12 -3.32
C GLY A 75 6.97 18.58 -4.21
N LYS A 76 7.53 17.41 -3.86
CA LYS A 76 8.65 16.78 -4.57
C LYS A 76 8.25 15.42 -5.09
N ARG A 77 8.87 15.01 -6.19
CA ARG A 77 8.85 13.62 -6.64
C ARG A 77 9.88 12.85 -5.84
N LEU A 78 9.51 11.72 -5.26
CA LEU A 78 10.34 11.04 -4.27
C LEU A 78 10.72 9.63 -4.73
N TYR A 79 11.95 9.23 -4.44
CA TYR A 79 12.35 7.83 -4.44
C TYR A 79 12.43 7.29 -3.02
N PRO A 80 11.77 6.15 -2.72
CA PRO A 80 11.93 5.50 -1.42
C PRO A 80 13.36 4.97 -1.27
N THR A 81 13.92 5.08 -0.07
CA THR A 81 15.25 4.55 0.25
C THR A 81 15.13 3.30 1.12
N TYR A 82 14.62 3.44 2.35
CA TYR A 82 14.39 2.32 3.25
C TYR A 82 13.35 2.64 4.32
N SER A 83 12.78 1.58 4.89
CA SER A 83 11.97 1.65 6.08
C SER A 83 12.76 1.18 7.30
N TYR A 84 12.46 1.78 8.45
CA TYR A 84 13.06 1.42 9.72
C TYR A 84 11.99 1.54 10.81
N ALA A 85 11.89 0.56 11.70
CA ALA A 85 10.93 0.60 12.80
C ALA A 85 11.64 0.33 14.12
N ARG A 86 11.23 1.01 15.18
CA ARG A 86 11.86 0.91 16.51
C ARG A 86 10.80 0.73 17.59
N LEU A 87 11.05 -0.22 18.49
CA LEU A 87 10.30 -0.40 19.72
C LEU A 87 11.14 0.18 20.86
N TYR A 88 10.82 1.40 21.24
CA TYR A 88 11.50 2.15 22.28
C TYR A 88 11.27 1.56 23.67
N ALA A 89 12.35 1.39 24.43
CA ALA A 89 12.31 1.00 25.83
C ALA A 89 12.38 2.23 26.76
N PRO A 90 11.91 2.12 28.02
CA PRO A 90 12.04 3.19 29.00
C PRO A 90 13.49 3.60 29.23
N GLY A 91 13.70 4.90 29.41
CA GLY A 91 15.00 5.51 29.61
C GLY A 91 15.85 5.66 28.35
N GLU A 92 15.30 5.38 27.16
CA GLU A 92 16.00 5.70 25.91
C GLU A 92 16.14 7.21 25.73
N ASP A 93 17.23 7.64 25.10
CA ASP A 93 17.47 9.02 24.70
C ASP A 93 17.75 9.05 23.19
N LEU A 94 17.09 9.95 22.46
CA LEU A 94 17.42 10.21 21.07
C LEU A 94 18.06 11.58 20.99
N THR A 95 19.39 11.59 21.11
CA THR A 95 20.19 12.82 21.10
C THR A 95 19.95 13.62 19.83
N ILE A 96 20.11 14.95 19.89
CA ILE A 96 19.96 15.83 18.73
C ILE A 96 20.89 15.45 17.57
N HIS A 97 20.32 15.33 16.38
CA HIS A 97 21.03 14.97 15.16
C HIS A 97 20.30 15.47 13.91
N THR A 98 20.98 15.34 12.78
CA THR A 98 20.42 15.34 11.42
C THR A 98 20.70 13.99 10.78
N ASP A 99 20.02 13.70 9.68
CA ASP A 99 20.11 12.42 8.99
C ASP A 99 21.20 12.40 7.91
N ARG A 100 21.57 11.18 7.49
CA ARG A 100 22.51 10.92 6.38
C ARG A 100 21.88 11.19 5.00
N PRO A 101 22.68 11.27 3.92
CA PRO A 101 22.18 11.60 2.57
C PRO A 101 21.02 10.74 2.02
N SER A 102 20.93 9.47 2.42
CA SER A 102 19.83 8.58 2.01
C SER A 102 18.48 8.90 2.69
N CYS A 103 18.44 9.93 3.54
CA CYS A 103 17.30 10.36 4.35
C CYS A 103 17.05 11.86 4.13
N GLU A 104 17.21 12.33 2.89
CA GLU A 104 16.98 13.73 2.52
C GLU A 104 15.60 14.21 2.97
N ILE A 105 14.59 13.35 2.80
CA ILE A 105 13.24 13.53 3.34
C ILE A 105 12.87 12.32 4.18
N SER A 106 12.49 12.56 5.43
CA SER A 106 12.15 11.53 6.41
C SER A 106 10.76 11.79 6.97
N ALA A 107 9.99 10.72 7.17
CA ALA A 107 8.77 10.77 7.96
C ALA A 107 8.94 9.88 9.19
N THR A 108 8.60 10.41 10.36
CA THR A 108 8.44 9.61 11.58
C THR A 108 6.97 9.48 11.90
N LEU A 109 6.50 8.28 12.24
CA LEU A 109 5.08 7.98 12.47
C LEU A 109 4.91 7.14 13.74
N THR A 110 4.02 7.59 14.62
CA THR A 110 3.74 6.93 15.90
C THR A 110 2.73 5.81 15.71
N LEU A 111 3.17 4.56 15.88
CA LEU A 111 2.33 3.36 15.71
C LEU A 111 1.60 2.97 17.00
N GLY A 112 2.16 3.26 18.16
CA GLY A 112 1.56 2.86 19.43
C GLY A 112 2.47 3.17 20.59
N PHE A 113 1.90 3.32 21.78
CA PHE A 113 2.67 3.43 23.02
C PHE A 113 1.81 3.03 24.22
N GLU A 114 2.46 2.81 25.36
CA GLU A 114 1.80 2.69 26.66
C GLU A 114 2.43 3.68 27.64
N GLY A 115 1.58 4.48 28.30
CA GLY A 115 1.98 5.60 29.15
C GLY A 115 1.76 6.93 28.44
N ASP A 116 2.58 7.92 28.77
CA ASP A 116 2.45 9.28 28.25
C ASP A 116 3.03 9.45 26.84
N VAL A 117 2.50 10.44 26.11
CA VAL A 117 2.98 10.80 24.77
C VAL A 117 4.43 11.26 24.88
N TRP A 118 5.33 10.57 24.19
CA TRP A 118 6.71 10.99 24.07
C TRP A 118 6.84 11.93 22.86
N PRO A 119 7.16 13.22 23.04
CA PRO A 119 7.23 14.18 21.94
C PRO A 119 8.49 14.01 21.10
N ILE A 120 8.42 14.46 19.85
CA ILE A 120 9.61 14.78 19.05
C ILE A 120 9.80 16.30 19.03
N TYR A 121 11.06 16.72 19.08
CA TYR A 121 11.44 18.12 18.97
C TYR A 121 12.05 18.37 17.59
N MET A 122 11.64 19.47 16.96
CA MET A 122 12.23 20.01 15.74
C MET A 122 12.86 21.36 16.06
N GLY A 123 14.13 21.55 15.75
CA GLY A 123 14.84 22.78 16.09
C GLY A 123 16.02 23.05 15.16
N ASP A 124 16.89 23.93 15.62
CA ASP A 124 18.14 24.26 14.96
C ASP A 124 19.31 23.64 15.76
N GLU A 125 20.53 23.83 15.26
CA GLU A 125 21.74 23.31 15.90
C GLU A 125 21.81 23.71 17.38
N GLY A 126 22.26 22.78 18.23
CA GLY A 126 22.37 23.02 19.68
C GLY A 126 21.04 23.15 20.42
N LYS A 127 19.94 22.58 19.89
CA LYS A 127 18.57 22.67 20.43
C LYS A 127 17.99 24.10 20.44
N ALA A 128 18.49 24.98 19.58
CA ALA A 128 17.93 26.33 19.44
C ALA A 128 16.54 26.31 18.77
N ASN A 129 15.69 27.28 19.13
CA ASN A 129 14.31 27.43 18.61
C ASN A 129 13.48 26.13 18.60
N PRO A 130 13.36 25.42 19.73
CA PRO A 130 12.72 24.11 19.78
C PRO A 130 11.20 24.22 19.55
N SER A 131 10.70 23.43 18.61
CA SER A 131 9.28 23.16 18.45
C SER A 131 8.97 21.76 18.98
N LYS A 132 8.22 21.68 20.08
CA LYS A 132 7.75 20.42 20.67
C LYS A 132 6.51 19.92 19.92
N ILE A 133 6.54 18.69 19.45
CA ILE A 133 5.43 18.04 18.75
C ILE A 133 5.01 16.79 19.53
N ASP A 134 3.83 16.87 20.13
CA ASP A 134 3.20 15.72 20.78
C ASP A 134 2.57 14.82 19.70
N MET A 135 3.15 13.65 19.48
CA MET A 135 2.72 12.72 18.44
C MET A 135 1.87 11.59 19.02
N VAL A 136 0.55 11.71 18.91
CA VAL A 136 -0.37 10.63 19.30
C VAL A 136 -0.36 9.50 18.27
N VAL A 137 -0.98 8.36 18.60
CA VAL A 137 -1.09 7.23 17.66
C VAL A 137 -1.74 7.67 16.36
N GLY A 138 -1.08 7.39 15.24
CA GLY A 138 -1.51 7.77 13.89
C GLY A 138 -0.91 9.08 13.37
N ASP A 139 -0.28 9.90 14.23
CA ASP A 139 0.39 11.11 13.78
C ASP A 139 1.70 10.80 13.05
N ALA A 140 1.98 11.61 12.02
CA ALA A 140 3.26 11.62 11.33
C ALA A 140 3.87 13.02 11.33
N VAL A 141 5.20 13.10 11.35
CA VAL A 141 5.93 14.34 11.06
C VAL A 141 6.83 14.06 9.87
N LEU A 142 6.62 14.80 8.79
CA LEU A 142 7.48 14.78 7.60
C LEU A 142 8.48 15.94 7.74
N TYR A 143 9.77 15.68 7.53
CA TYR A 143 10.83 16.66 7.73
C TYR A 143 11.99 16.46 6.76
N ARG A 144 12.77 17.52 6.53
CA ARG A 144 14.04 17.44 5.79
C ARG A 144 15.12 16.87 6.69
N GLY A 145 15.41 15.57 6.55
CA GLY A 145 16.27 14.84 7.48
C GLY A 145 17.67 15.43 7.58
N MET A 146 18.26 15.85 6.47
CA MET A 146 19.61 16.42 6.43
C MET A 146 19.70 17.85 6.98
N ASP A 147 18.61 18.61 6.90
CA ASP A 147 18.61 20.04 7.20
C ASP A 147 18.06 20.36 8.60
N LYS A 148 17.09 19.58 9.08
CA LYS A 148 16.33 19.89 10.28
C LYS A 148 16.79 19.04 11.45
N HIS A 149 17.35 19.70 12.46
CA HIS A 149 17.76 19.04 13.69
C HIS A 149 16.54 18.55 14.45
N HIS A 150 16.62 17.32 14.93
CA HIS A 150 15.52 16.69 15.66
C HIS A 150 16.02 15.76 16.77
N TRP A 151 15.21 15.61 17.81
CA TRP A 151 15.55 14.81 18.99
C TRP A 151 14.32 14.40 19.79
N ARG A 152 14.50 13.50 20.73
CA ARG A 152 13.53 13.21 21.80
C ARG A 152 14.28 13.23 23.12
N GLU A 153 13.75 13.94 24.11
CA GLU A 153 14.33 13.90 25.48
C GLU A 153 14.20 12.49 26.07
N VAL A 154 14.90 12.20 27.17
CA VAL A 154 14.89 10.86 27.78
C VAL A 154 13.47 10.35 28.03
N TYR A 155 13.18 9.10 27.64
CA TYR A 155 11.87 8.49 27.76
C TYR A 155 11.58 8.03 29.21
N THR A 156 11.18 8.95 30.08
CA THR A 156 11.10 8.69 31.53
C THR A 156 9.75 8.16 32.01
N GLU A 157 8.65 8.46 31.32
CA GLU A 157 7.29 8.27 31.85
C GLU A 157 6.49 7.15 31.16
N GLY A 158 6.90 6.72 29.96
CA GLY A 158 6.22 5.65 29.24
C GLY A 158 6.87 4.28 29.42
N LYS A 159 6.11 3.22 29.07
CA LYS A 159 6.56 1.83 29.16
C LYS A 159 7.14 1.30 27.86
N TRP A 160 6.60 1.73 26.73
CA TRP A 160 7.11 1.43 25.40
C TRP A 160 6.48 2.35 24.36
N GLN A 161 7.20 2.61 23.26
CA GLN A 161 6.65 3.29 22.08
C GLN A 161 7.13 2.62 20.80
N ALA A 162 6.20 2.31 19.90
CA ALA A 162 6.46 1.83 18.56
C ALA A 162 6.46 3.01 17.57
N GLN A 163 7.57 3.19 16.87
CA GLN A 163 7.76 4.23 15.86
C GLN A 163 8.20 3.58 14.55
N VAL A 164 7.70 4.09 13.42
CA VAL A 164 8.26 3.78 12.10
C VAL A 164 8.83 5.05 11.47
N PHE A 165 9.92 4.87 10.74
CA PHE A 165 10.67 5.87 10.00
C PHE A 165 10.70 5.45 8.54
N LEU A 166 10.29 6.39 7.68
CA LEU A 166 10.14 6.18 6.25
C LEU A 166 11.00 7.20 5.54
N HIS A 167 12.01 6.73 4.82
CA HIS A 167 13.04 7.59 4.25
C HIS A 167 12.95 7.64 2.72
N TYR A 168 13.17 8.84 2.21
CA TYR A 168 13.05 9.19 0.80
C TYR A 168 14.19 10.14 0.39
N VAL A 169 14.41 10.20 -0.92
CA VAL A 169 15.25 11.23 -1.57
C VAL A 169 14.48 11.90 -2.69
N ASP A 170 14.79 13.16 -2.96
CA ASP A 170 14.26 13.88 -4.12
C ASP A 170 14.73 13.18 -5.40
N ALA A 171 13.77 12.68 -6.17
CA ALA A 171 14.03 11.95 -7.41
C ALA A 171 14.69 12.83 -8.48
N ASP A 172 14.55 14.14 -8.36
CA ASP A 172 15.12 15.16 -9.25
C ASP A 172 16.27 15.93 -8.57
N GLY A 173 16.68 15.50 -7.37
CA GLY A 173 17.72 16.11 -6.55
C GLY A 173 19.09 15.43 -6.65
N PRO A 174 20.11 15.98 -5.95
CA PRO A 174 21.49 15.51 -6.00
C PRO A 174 21.74 14.19 -5.25
N HIS A 175 20.71 13.62 -4.62
CA HIS A 175 20.78 12.39 -3.84
C HIS A 175 19.93 11.26 -4.42
N ALA A 176 19.40 11.42 -5.64
CA ALA A 176 18.55 10.43 -6.29
C ALA A 176 19.22 9.04 -6.44
N GLU A 177 20.55 8.97 -6.44
CA GLU A 177 21.31 7.70 -6.46
C GLU A 177 21.15 6.87 -5.19
N TRP A 178 20.62 7.44 -4.10
CA TRP A 178 20.28 6.73 -2.87
C TRP A 178 18.94 6.02 -2.93
N LYS A 179 18.28 5.98 -4.09
CA LYS A 179 17.11 5.13 -4.32
C LYS A 179 17.36 3.71 -3.78
N PHE A 180 16.39 3.22 -3.00
CA PHE A 180 16.44 1.94 -2.29
C PHE A 180 17.64 1.78 -1.33
N ASP A 181 18.26 2.88 -0.90
CA ASP A 181 19.51 2.89 -0.13
C ASP A 181 20.61 2.07 -0.82
N LYS A 182 20.70 2.20 -2.15
CA LYS A 182 21.63 1.49 -3.04
C LYS A 182 21.45 -0.04 -3.07
N ARG A 183 20.37 -0.57 -2.49
CA ARG A 183 19.98 -1.97 -2.62
C ARG A 183 19.38 -2.21 -4.03
N PRO A 184 19.45 -3.44 -4.56
CA PRO A 184 18.82 -3.76 -5.84
C PRO A 184 17.30 -3.51 -5.86
N SER A 185 16.64 -3.75 -4.72
CA SER A 185 15.20 -3.53 -4.53
C SER A 185 14.86 -3.47 -3.03
N LEU A 186 13.64 -3.03 -2.72
CA LEU A 186 13.03 -3.18 -1.39
C LEU A 186 12.69 -4.65 -1.12
N ASN A 187 12.47 -5.01 0.14
CA ASN A 187 12.04 -6.36 0.56
C ASN A 187 10.55 -6.58 0.28
N LEU A 188 10.18 -6.47 -0.99
CA LEU A 188 8.86 -6.77 -1.50
C LEU A 188 8.92 -8.06 -2.32
N PRO A 189 7.84 -8.86 -2.39
CA PRO A 189 7.81 -10.05 -3.22
C PRO A 189 8.21 -9.72 -4.66
N SER A 190 8.94 -10.61 -5.33
CA SER A 190 9.22 -10.47 -6.76
C SER A 190 7.91 -10.43 -7.55
N PRO A 191 7.86 -9.83 -8.76
CA PRO A 191 6.63 -9.80 -9.57
C PRO A 191 5.95 -11.16 -9.70
N GLU A 192 6.74 -12.23 -9.84
CA GLU A 192 6.26 -13.62 -9.91
C GLU A 192 5.68 -14.14 -8.58
N MET A 193 6.22 -13.69 -7.42
CA MET A 193 5.69 -14.01 -6.09
C MET A 193 4.56 -13.05 -5.64
N ARG A 194 4.19 -12.06 -6.46
CA ARG A 194 3.06 -11.14 -6.17
C ARG A 194 1.71 -11.70 -6.60
N HIS A 195 1.68 -12.77 -7.38
CA HIS A 195 0.46 -13.31 -7.93
C HIS A 195 0.51 -14.83 -8.06
N TRP A 196 -0.66 -15.44 -8.16
CA TRP A 196 -0.85 -16.86 -8.42
C TRP A 196 -1.66 -17.04 -9.70
N ILE A 197 -1.31 -18.01 -10.53
CA ILE A 197 -1.96 -18.27 -11.81
C ILE A 197 -2.59 -19.67 -11.83
N TYR A 198 -3.81 -19.75 -12.34
CA TYR A 198 -4.44 -21.00 -12.76
C TYR A 198 -4.71 -20.96 -14.26
N ASN A 199 -4.50 -22.10 -14.92
CA ASN A 199 -4.79 -22.30 -16.35
C ASN A 199 -5.83 -23.41 -16.58
N ASP A 200 -6.45 -23.92 -15.51
CA ASP A 200 -7.29 -25.12 -15.50
C ASP A 200 -8.64 -24.92 -14.80
N ILE A 201 -8.98 -23.68 -14.40
CA ILE A 201 -10.28 -23.35 -13.80
C ILE A 201 -11.37 -23.18 -14.86
N LEU A 202 -11.00 -22.60 -16.01
CA LEU A 202 -11.91 -22.25 -17.10
C LEU A 202 -11.41 -22.84 -18.41
N THR A 203 -12.30 -23.55 -19.10
CA THR A 203 -12.08 -23.91 -20.50
C THR A 203 -12.46 -22.75 -21.42
N PRO A 204 -11.92 -22.68 -22.65
CA PRO A 204 -12.31 -21.66 -23.61
C PRO A 204 -13.82 -21.62 -23.88
N GLU A 205 -14.50 -22.76 -23.91
CA GLU A 205 -15.95 -22.88 -24.16
C GLU A 205 -16.77 -22.35 -22.97
N ALA A 206 -16.28 -22.55 -21.75
CA ALA A 206 -16.88 -21.98 -20.55
C ALA A 206 -16.77 -20.45 -20.58
N CYS A 207 -15.63 -19.91 -20.98
CA CYS A 207 -15.46 -18.46 -21.20
C CYS A 207 -16.46 -17.91 -22.23
N ASP A 208 -16.61 -18.57 -23.39
CA ASP A 208 -17.58 -18.14 -24.41
C ASP A 208 -19.02 -18.17 -23.90
N SER A 209 -19.36 -19.19 -23.12
CA SER A 209 -20.69 -19.32 -22.52
C SER A 209 -20.95 -18.20 -21.51
N LEU A 210 -19.95 -17.81 -20.71
CA LEU A 210 -20.05 -16.69 -19.77
C LEU A 210 -20.21 -15.35 -20.52
N VAL A 211 -19.42 -15.10 -21.56
CA VAL A 211 -19.53 -13.88 -22.38
C VAL A 211 -20.91 -13.81 -23.04
N LYS A 212 -21.38 -14.90 -23.65
CA LYS A 212 -22.71 -14.96 -24.28
C LYS A 212 -23.85 -14.77 -23.27
N LEU A 213 -23.67 -15.22 -22.03
CA LEU A 213 -24.67 -15.05 -20.98
C LEU A 213 -24.74 -13.59 -20.52
N TYR A 214 -23.60 -13.01 -20.15
CA TYR A 214 -23.54 -11.72 -19.46
C TYR A 214 -23.58 -10.49 -20.37
N THR A 215 -23.47 -10.67 -21.69
CA THR A 215 -23.64 -9.58 -22.67
C THR A 215 -25.11 -9.35 -23.06
N GLN A 216 -26.05 -10.22 -22.64
CA GLN A 216 -27.47 -10.13 -23.00
C GLN A 216 -28.13 -8.87 -22.45
N ASP A 217 -28.91 -8.18 -23.27
CA ASP A 217 -29.58 -6.91 -22.91
C ASP A 217 -30.62 -7.02 -21.80
N ARG A 218 -31.13 -8.24 -21.55
CA ARG A 218 -32.08 -8.49 -20.47
C ARG A 218 -31.45 -8.45 -19.08
N LEU A 219 -30.12 -8.46 -18.97
CA LEU A 219 -29.44 -8.39 -17.69
C LEU A 219 -29.28 -6.94 -17.27
N GLU A 220 -29.48 -6.69 -15.98
CA GLU A 220 -29.25 -5.38 -15.39
C GLU A 220 -27.76 -5.05 -15.45
N LYS A 221 -27.44 -3.93 -16.11
CA LYS A 221 -26.09 -3.42 -16.32
C LYS A 221 -25.91 -2.18 -15.45
N GLU A 222 -24.88 -2.19 -14.61
CA GLU A 222 -24.53 -1.04 -13.77
C GLU A 222 -23.46 -0.15 -14.42
N PRO A 223 -23.52 1.18 -14.22
CA PRO A 223 -22.46 2.08 -14.62
C PRO A 223 -21.17 1.86 -13.81
N PRO A 224 -20.02 2.32 -14.33
CA PRO A 224 -18.72 2.14 -13.69
C PRO A 224 -18.55 3.13 -12.52
N HIS A 225 -19.02 2.73 -11.34
CA HIS A 225 -18.71 3.46 -10.11
C HIS A 225 -17.21 3.32 -9.78
N ILE A 226 -16.59 4.43 -9.37
CA ILE A 226 -15.25 4.47 -8.76
C ILE A 226 -15.38 4.41 -7.23
N GLY A 227 -14.26 4.31 -6.50
CA GLY A 227 -14.25 4.01 -5.05
C GLY A 227 -15.05 4.96 -4.13
N ASN A 228 -15.42 6.16 -4.58
CA ASN A 228 -16.26 7.11 -3.85
C ASN A 228 -17.74 7.12 -4.29
N GLY A 229 -18.15 6.20 -5.17
CA GLY A 229 -19.51 6.15 -5.73
C GLY A 229 -19.78 7.14 -6.87
N GLN A 230 -18.77 7.83 -7.41
CA GLN A 230 -18.92 8.68 -8.60
C GLN A 230 -18.78 7.88 -9.90
N ILE A 231 -19.31 8.42 -10.98
CA ILE A 231 -19.14 7.90 -12.34
C ILE A 231 -18.19 8.85 -13.08
N ASP A 232 -17.01 8.37 -13.45
CA ASP A 232 -16.04 9.09 -14.28
C ASP A 232 -15.44 8.13 -15.32
N THR A 233 -15.89 8.27 -16.56
CA THR A 233 -15.46 7.41 -17.67
C THR A 233 -14.03 7.70 -18.14
N SER A 234 -13.43 8.82 -17.73
CA SER A 234 -12.00 9.07 -17.97
C SER A 234 -11.10 8.22 -17.06
N ILE A 235 -11.63 7.79 -15.90
CA ILE A 235 -10.96 6.94 -14.92
C ILE A 235 -11.29 5.47 -15.17
N ARG A 236 -12.58 5.15 -15.33
CA ARG A 236 -13.08 3.78 -15.49
C ARG A 236 -14.22 3.75 -16.51
N ASN A 237 -13.97 3.15 -17.67
CA ASN A 237 -14.96 2.98 -18.73
C ASN A 237 -15.26 1.48 -18.94
N VAL A 238 -16.26 0.98 -18.21
CA VAL A 238 -16.64 -0.44 -18.20
C VAL A 238 -18.14 -0.59 -17.91
N THR A 239 -18.77 -1.61 -18.50
CA THR A 239 -20.12 -2.06 -18.12
C THR A 239 -20.01 -3.21 -17.12
N ARG A 240 -20.81 -3.17 -16.04
CA ARG A 240 -20.76 -4.16 -14.95
C ARG A 240 -22.04 -4.97 -14.86
N VAL A 241 -21.91 -6.26 -14.57
CA VAL A 241 -23.03 -7.12 -14.13
C VAL A 241 -22.63 -7.75 -12.80
N MET A 242 -23.44 -7.54 -11.76
CA MET A 242 -23.19 -8.10 -10.43
C MET A 242 -23.44 -9.61 -10.44
N LEU A 243 -22.50 -10.36 -9.87
CA LEU A 243 -22.53 -11.82 -9.83
C LEU A 243 -22.60 -12.33 -8.39
N PRO A 244 -23.30 -13.45 -8.15
CA PRO A 244 -23.29 -14.09 -6.83
C PRO A 244 -21.91 -14.70 -6.53
N THR A 245 -21.39 -14.46 -5.33
CA THR A 245 -20.06 -14.96 -4.91
C THR A 245 -20.05 -16.44 -4.50
N TYR A 246 -21.21 -17.04 -4.25
CA TYR A 246 -21.34 -18.38 -3.69
C TYR A 246 -21.69 -19.47 -4.72
N LYS A 247 -21.95 -19.10 -5.98
CA LYS A 247 -22.31 -20.06 -7.05
C LYS A 247 -21.70 -19.68 -8.39
N ASP A 248 -21.83 -20.58 -9.36
CA ASP A 248 -21.37 -20.39 -10.73
C ASP A 248 -19.91 -19.92 -10.80
N ILE A 249 -19.60 -18.93 -11.65
CA ILE A 249 -18.25 -18.41 -11.78
C ILE A 249 -17.77 -17.71 -10.49
N GLY A 250 -18.63 -16.97 -9.79
CA GLY A 250 -18.26 -16.29 -8.55
C GLY A 250 -17.77 -17.27 -7.47
N GLY A 251 -18.49 -18.38 -7.29
CA GLY A 251 -18.11 -19.45 -6.38
C GLY A 251 -16.81 -20.15 -6.76
N ARG A 252 -16.58 -20.39 -8.06
CA ARG A 252 -15.30 -20.95 -8.55
C ARG A 252 -14.13 -20.03 -8.25
N LEU A 253 -14.27 -18.74 -8.50
CA LEU A 253 -13.22 -17.76 -8.22
C LEU A 253 -12.99 -17.58 -6.72
N ALA A 254 -14.05 -17.60 -5.89
CA ALA A 254 -13.90 -17.56 -4.45
C ALA A 254 -13.11 -18.76 -3.90
N ALA A 255 -13.39 -19.97 -4.39
CA ALA A 255 -12.64 -21.18 -4.04
C ALA A 255 -11.16 -21.09 -4.47
N ALA A 256 -10.90 -20.59 -5.68
CA ALA A 256 -9.56 -20.37 -6.19
C ALA A 256 -8.77 -19.36 -5.33
N GLY A 257 -9.41 -18.26 -4.94
CA GLY A 257 -8.83 -17.25 -4.06
C GLY A 257 -8.43 -17.82 -2.69
N LEU A 258 -9.30 -18.62 -2.06
CA LEU A 258 -8.99 -19.28 -0.79
C LEU A 258 -7.83 -20.28 -0.90
N TRP A 259 -7.78 -21.07 -1.98
CA TRP A 259 -6.70 -22.02 -2.19
C TRP A 259 -5.37 -21.30 -2.42
N ALA A 260 -5.31 -20.33 -3.34
CA ALA A 260 -4.11 -19.52 -3.58
C ALA A 260 -3.63 -18.81 -2.30
N ASN A 261 -4.57 -18.25 -1.51
CA ASN A 261 -4.26 -17.65 -0.23
C ASN A 261 -3.48 -18.60 0.67
N LYS A 262 -4.00 -19.83 0.86
CA LYS A 262 -3.36 -20.84 1.70
C LYS A 262 -1.96 -21.23 1.22
N GLN A 263 -1.71 -21.21 -0.09
CA GLN A 263 -0.41 -21.58 -0.65
C GLN A 263 0.64 -20.48 -0.52
N MET A 264 0.25 -19.21 -0.66
CA MET A 264 1.22 -18.13 -0.89
C MET A 264 1.23 -17.03 0.19
N TRP A 265 0.07 -16.57 0.68
CA TRP A 265 0.00 -15.36 1.51
C TRP A 265 -0.48 -15.62 2.94
N ASN A 266 -1.32 -16.64 3.14
CA ASN A 266 -1.92 -17.02 4.40
C ASN A 266 -2.60 -15.83 5.13
N PHE A 267 -3.26 -14.94 4.38
CA PHE A 267 -4.04 -13.84 4.94
C PHE A 267 -5.28 -14.37 5.69
N ASP A 268 -5.75 -13.64 6.70
CA ASP A 268 -7.02 -13.89 7.40
C ASP A 268 -8.21 -13.54 6.47
N VAL A 269 -8.47 -14.42 5.50
CA VAL A 269 -9.59 -14.32 4.56
C VAL A 269 -10.77 -15.11 5.11
N THR A 270 -11.93 -14.45 5.15
CA THR A 270 -13.16 -15.02 5.68
C THR A 270 -14.09 -15.51 4.58
N HIS A 271 -14.30 -14.70 3.53
CA HIS A 271 -15.21 -15.00 2.44
C HIS A 271 -14.93 -14.13 1.21
N ALA A 272 -15.74 -14.27 0.15
CA ALA A 272 -15.81 -13.35 -0.97
C ALA A 272 -17.07 -12.49 -0.86
N ASN A 273 -16.92 -11.17 -0.81
CA ASN A 273 -18.06 -10.26 -0.62
C ASN A 273 -18.69 -9.80 -1.93
N GLN A 274 -17.94 -9.83 -3.03
CA GLN A 274 -18.39 -9.26 -4.29
C GLN A 274 -17.73 -9.94 -5.50
N ALA A 275 -18.53 -10.14 -6.55
CA ALA A 275 -18.07 -10.59 -7.86
C ALA A 275 -18.77 -9.83 -8.98
N GLU A 276 -18.05 -9.54 -10.06
CA GLU A 276 -18.52 -8.73 -11.19
C GLU A 276 -18.06 -9.31 -12.52
N PHE A 277 -18.96 -9.33 -13.50
CA PHE A 277 -18.58 -9.39 -14.91
C PHE A 277 -18.32 -7.97 -15.42
N LEU A 278 -17.23 -7.81 -16.16
CA LEU A 278 -16.72 -6.54 -16.65
C LEU A 278 -16.59 -6.59 -18.18
N ALA A 279 -17.26 -5.68 -18.88
CA ALA A 279 -17.17 -5.49 -20.32
C ALA A 279 -16.57 -4.13 -20.66
N TYR A 280 -15.42 -4.14 -21.31
CA TYR A 280 -14.69 -2.96 -21.76
C TYR A 280 -14.90 -2.80 -23.27
N PRO A 281 -15.62 -1.75 -23.72
CA PRO A 281 -15.76 -1.45 -25.15
C PRO A 281 -14.45 -0.89 -25.71
N ALA A 282 -14.39 -0.62 -27.01
CA ALA A 282 -13.33 0.20 -27.59
C ALA A 282 -13.26 1.59 -26.88
N GLY A 283 -12.05 2.02 -26.52
CA GLY A 283 -11.80 3.17 -25.64
C GLY A 283 -12.07 2.90 -24.14
N GLY A 284 -12.46 1.67 -23.79
CA GLY A 284 -12.59 1.19 -22.42
C GLY A 284 -11.23 1.13 -21.72
N ARG A 285 -11.19 1.52 -20.45
CA ARG A 285 -9.97 1.56 -19.63
C ARG A 285 -10.26 1.43 -18.15
N TYR A 286 -9.22 1.19 -17.37
CA TYR A 286 -9.24 1.45 -15.94
C TYR A 286 -7.86 1.98 -15.51
N GLN A 287 -7.80 3.24 -15.08
CA GLN A 287 -6.57 3.84 -14.57
C GLN A 287 -5.99 3.04 -13.40
N ALA A 288 -4.68 3.20 -13.19
CA ALA A 288 -3.96 2.53 -12.11
C ALA A 288 -4.60 2.84 -10.75
N HIS A 289 -4.99 1.80 -10.02
CA HIS A 289 -5.67 1.90 -8.73
C HIS A 289 -5.33 0.70 -7.85
N VAL A 290 -5.76 0.75 -6.59
CA VAL A 290 -5.78 -0.39 -5.67
C VAL A 290 -7.23 -0.78 -5.41
N ASP A 291 -7.47 -2.07 -5.18
CA ASP A 291 -8.81 -2.59 -4.90
C ASP A 291 -9.21 -2.43 -3.45
N THR A 292 -8.25 -2.17 -2.57
CA THR A 292 -8.47 -1.91 -1.16
C THR A 292 -7.80 -0.61 -0.76
N PHE A 293 -8.48 0.17 0.07
CA PHE A 293 -7.85 1.27 0.79
C PHE A 293 -7.40 0.73 2.16
N LEU A 294 -6.28 1.23 2.67
CA LEU A 294 -5.84 0.97 4.04
C LEU A 294 -6.65 1.83 5.03
N GLN A 295 -7.96 1.87 4.85
CA GLN A 295 -8.90 2.58 5.71
C GLN A 295 -9.63 1.57 6.58
N HIS A 296 -9.85 1.95 7.84
CA HIS A 296 -10.44 1.05 8.80
C HIS A 296 -11.92 0.78 8.51
N GLY A 297 -12.29 -0.50 8.55
CA GLY A 297 -13.64 -1.00 8.34
C GLY A 297 -13.72 -2.44 8.82
N ASP A 298 -14.95 -2.92 9.05
CA ASP A 298 -15.20 -4.31 9.49
C ASP A 298 -14.66 -5.34 8.49
N GLU A 299 -14.46 -4.92 7.24
CA GLU A 299 -14.08 -5.75 6.12
C GLU A 299 -13.11 -5.02 5.18
N CYS A 300 -12.05 -5.72 4.76
CA CYS A 300 -11.01 -5.23 3.88
C CYS A 300 -10.71 -6.27 2.79
N ARG A 301 -10.54 -5.82 1.54
CA ARG A 301 -10.19 -6.70 0.42
C ARG A 301 -8.73 -7.13 0.55
N LYS A 302 -8.53 -8.44 0.61
CA LYS A 302 -7.23 -9.10 0.78
C LYS A 302 -6.64 -9.49 -0.54
N LEU A 303 -7.43 -10.18 -1.36
CA LEU A 303 -7.02 -10.72 -2.64
C LEU A 303 -8.07 -10.39 -3.70
N THR A 304 -7.58 -10.10 -4.89
CA THR A 304 -8.37 -9.95 -6.10
C THR A 304 -8.16 -11.20 -6.94
N VAL A 305 -9.26 -11.83 -7.35
CA VAL A 305 -9.28 -12.98 -8.25
C VAL A 305 -9.87 -12.52 -9.58
N LEU A 306 -9.06 -12.49 -10.62
CA LEU A 306 -9.40 -11.99 -11.95
C LEU A 306 -9.34 -13.10 -13.00
N ALA A 307 -10.45 -13.36 -13.67
CA ALA A 307 -10.52 -14.28 -14.80
C ALA A 307 -10.57 -13.52 -16.13
N PHE A 308 -9.73 -13.92 -17.08
CA PHE A 308 -9.74 -13.41 -18.45
C PHE A 308 -10.66 -14.27 -19.32
N LEU A 309 -11.71 -13.68 -19.89
CA LEU A 309 -12.71 -14.44 -20.65
C LEU A 309 -12.48 -14.44 -22.16
N ASN A 310 -11.64 -13.54 -22.66
CA ASN A 310 -11.27 -13.49 -24.06
C ASN A 310 -9.90 -12.81 -24.25
N ASP A 311 -9.36 -12.95 -25.46
CA ASP A 311 -8.08 -12.38 -25.90
C ASP A 311 -8.13 -11.91 -27.36
N ASN A 312 -9.32 -11.88 -27.97
CA ASN A 312 -9.58 -11.42 -29.33
C ASN A 312 -9.89 -9.90 -29.39
N PHE A 313 -9.00 -9.09 -28.82
CA PHE A 313 -9.06 -7.62 -28.85
C PHE A 313 -7.65 -7.02 -29.01
N LYS A 314 -7.57 -5.75 -29.42
CA LYS A 314 -6.31 -4.99 -29.51
C LYS A 314 -6.22 -3.95 -28.38
N GLY A 315 -5.03 -3.75 -27.83
CA GLY A 315 -4.84 -2.90 -26.65
C GLY A 315 -5.33 -3.60 -25.37
N GLY A 316 -5.91 -2.87 -24.43
CA GLY A 316 -6.68 -3.43 -23.31
C GLY A 316 -5.89 -4.28 -22.31
N LYS A 317 -4.56 -4.20 -22.31
CA LYS A 317 -3.72 -5.07 -21.49
C LYS A 317 -3.93 -4.77 -20.01
N PHE A 318 -4.12 -5.82 -19.23
CA PHE A 318 -4.05 -5.74 -17.78
C PHE A 318 -2.58 -5.65 -17.34
N PHE A 319 -2.32 -4.80 -16.36
CA PHE A 319 -1.00 -4.64 -15.76
C PHE A 319 -1.08 -4.60 -14.23
N LEU A 320 -0.08 -5.19 -13.58
CA LEU A 320 0.30 -4.89 -12.20
C LEU A 320 1.39 -3.80 -12.24
N GLN A 321 1.39 -2.90 -11.27
CA GLN A 321 2.29 -1.74 -11.25
C GLN A 321 3.02 -1.61 -9.92
N ASP A 322 4.30 -1.25 -10.00
CA ASP A 322 5.18 -0.96 -8.88
C ASP A 322 5.97 0.32 -9.16
N GLY A 323 5.57 1.41 -8.51
CA GLY A 323 6.01 2.75 -8.87
C GLY A 323 5.70 3.04 -10.33
N GLN A 324 6.75 3.19 -11.15
CA GLN A 324 6.66 3.47 -12.59
C GLN A 324 6.75 2.20 -13.46
N ASN A 325 7.06 1.05 -12.86
CA ASN A 325 7.26 -0.19 -13.61
C ASN A 325 5.95 -0.95 -13.74
N ARG A 326 5.55 -1.26 -14.97
CA ARG A 326 4.39 -2.12 -15.27
C ARG A 326 4.86 -3.53 -15.59
N TYR A 327 4.17 -4.50 -15.00
CA TYR A 327 4.31 -5.92 -15.26
C TYR A 327 3.02 -6.46 -15.86
N TYR A 328 3.13 -7.26 -16.92
CA TYR A 328 2.00 -7.79 -17.67
C TYR A 328 1.94 -9.31 -17.47
N PRO A 329 1.09 -9.82 -16.55
CA PRO A 329 0.95 -11.25 -16.34
C PRO A 329 0.34 -11.95 -17.56
N PRO A 330 0.48 -13.29 -17.67
CA PRO A 330 -0.28 -14.10 -18.61
C PRO A 330 -1.77 -13.79 -18.51
N GLN A 331 -2.39 -13.50 -19.66
CA GLN A 331 -3.78 -13.04 -19.75
C GLN A 331 -4.51 -13.64 -20.96
N SER A 332 -4.08 -14.81 -21.41
CA SER A 332 -4.81 -15.60 -22.41
C SER A 332 -6.18 -16.01 -21.89
N LYS A 333 -7.13 -16.22 -22.80
CA LYS A 333 -8.47 -16.69 -22.47
C LYS A 333 -8.44 -17.93 -21.55
N GLY A 334 -9.23 -17.90 -20.48
CA GLY A 334 -9.31 -18.97 -19.47
C GLY A 334 -8.33 -18.84 -18.30
N THR A 335 -7.33 -17.95 -18.40
CA THR A 335 -6.40 -17.69 -17.31
C THR A 335 -7.11 -17.06 -16.13
N VAL A 336 -6.81 -17.51 -14.92
CA VAL A 336 -7.24 -16.89 -13.66
C VAL A 336 -6.03 -16.44 -12.87
N LEU A 337 -6.02 -15.17 -12.48
CA LEU A 337 -4.98 -14.50 -11.72
C LEU A 337 -5.48 -14.18 -10.31
N VAL A 338 -4.71 -14.52 -9.28
CA VAL A 338 -4.96 -14.09 -7.91
C VAL A 338 -3.82 -13.20 -7.45
N PHE A 339 -4.10 -12.04 -6.86
CA PHE A 339 -3.07 -11.14 -6.35
C PHE A 339 -3.58 -10.32 -5.16
N PRO A 340 -2.71 -9.83 -4.25
CA PRO A 340 -3.12 -8.96 -3.15
C PRO A 340 -3.80 -7.67 -3.63
N SER A 341 -4.97 -7.35 -3.06
CA SER A 341 -5.82 -6.22 -3.48
C SER A 341 -5.19 -4.84 -3.26
N PHE A 342 -4.11 -4.76 -2.49
CA PHE A 342 -3.32 -3.53 -2.31
C PHE A 342 -2.27 -3.31 -3.40
N ILE A 343 -2.12 -4.22 -4.37
CA ILE A 343 -1.21 -4.03 -5.50
C ILE A 343 -1.85 -3.06 -6.48
N MET A 344 -1.11 -2.03 -6.87
CA MET A 344 -1.54 -1.09 -7.89
C MET A 344 -1.67 -1.80 -9.24
N HIS A 345 -2.79 -1.61 -9.94
CA HIS A 345 -3.06 -2.31 -11.19
C HIS A 345 -4.07 -1.54 -12.05
N GLY A 346 -4.18 -1.90 -13.32
CA GLY A 346 -5.11 -1.24 -14.24
C GLY A 346 -5.26 -1.97 -15.56
N VAL A 347 -6.02 -1.35 -16.45
CA VAL A 347 -6.31 -1.82 -17.81
C VAL A 347 -6.03 -0.67 -18.78
N GLU A 348 -5.13 -0.91 -19.73
CA GLU A 348 -4.83 0.03 -20.82
C GLU A 348 -6.04 0.23 -21.74
N ASP A 349 -5.96 1.23 -22.63
CA ASP A 349 -7.02 1.48 -23.59
C ASP A 349 -7.26 0.29 -24.52
N VAL A 350 -8.51 -0.18 -24.59
CA VAL A 350 -8.94 -1.09 -25.66
C VAL A 350 -8.96 -0.31 -26.97
N GLU A 351 -8.08 -0.66 -27.91
CA GLU A 351 -7.96 0.02 -29.20
C GLU A 351 -9.00 -0.49 -30.21
N ASP A 352 -9.29 -1.79 -30.18
CA ASP A 352 -10.23 -2.46 -31.08
C ASP A 352 -10.82 -3.72 -30.44
N GLY A 353 -12.11 -3.99 -30.72
CA GLY A 353 -12.87 -5.08 -30.11
C GLY A 353 -13.40 -4.77 -28.71
N GLU A 354 -13.76 -5.83 -27.97
CA GLU A 354 -14.25 -5.76 -26.59
C GLU A 354 -13.45 -6.71 -25.70
N ARG A 355 -13.13 -6.26 -24.49
CA ARG A 355 -12.45 -7.07 -23.47
C ARG A 355 -13.44 -7.48 -22.37
N PHE A 356 -13.46 -8.76 -22.04
CA PHE A 356 -14.32 -9.34 -21.02
C PHE A 356 -13.52 -10.00 -19.91
N SER A 357 -13.89 -9.72 -18.66
CA SER A 357 -13.29 -10.34 -17.49
C SER A 357 -14.30 -10.54 -16.37
N VAL A 358 -14.01 -11.44 -15.44
CA VAL A 358 -14.75 -11.57 -14.17
C VAL A 358 -13.79 -11.31 -13.03
N VAL A 359 -14.17 -10.43 -12.10
CA VAL A 359 -13.41 -10.18 -10.87
C VAL A 359 -14.21 -10.69 -9.67
N CYS A 360 -13.52 -11.22 -8.67
CA CYS A 360 -14.05 -11.61 -7.38
C CYS A 360 -13.09 -11.15 -6.29
N TRP A 361 -13.60 -10.50 -5.26
CA TRP A 361 -12.78 -9.98 -4.16
C TRP A 361 -12.92 -10.83 -2.91
N MET A 362 -11.77 -11.31 -2.42
CA MET A 362 -11.65 -12.02 -1.16
C MET A 362 -11.44 -11.02 -0.04
N VAL A 363 -12.20 -11.15 1.03
CA VAL A 363 -12.20 -10.21 2.14
C VAL A 363 -11.93 -10.88 3.47
N GLY A 364 -11.48 -10.07 4.43
CA GLY A 364 -11.42 -10.45 5.82
C GLY A 364 -11.27 -9.23 6.70
N LYS A 365 -10.92 -9.46 7.96
CA LYS A 365 -10.58 -8.37 8.88
C LYS A 365 -9.43 -7.55 8.32
N PHE A 366 -9.21 -6.35 8.84
CA PHE A 366 -8.06 -5.54 8.47
C PHE A 366 -6.70 -6.28 8.69
N PHE A 367 -5.61 -5.83 8.04
CA PHE A 367 -4.38 -6.62 7.85
C PHE A 367 -3.56 -6.78 9.14
N ARG A 368 -3.90 -7.77 9.97
CA ARG A 368 -3.18 -8.09 11.22
C ARG A 368 -1.66 -8.12 11.12
#